data_AF-A0A2S5WGN5-F1
#
_entry.id   AF-A0A2S5WGN5-F1
#
_cell.length_a   1.000
_cell.length_b   1.000
_cell.length_c   1.000
_cell.angle_alpha   90.00
_cell.angle_beta   90.00
_cell.angle_gamma   90.00
#
_symmetry.space_group_name_H-M   'P 1'
#
loop_
_entity.id
_entity.type
_entity.pdbx_description
1 polymer ?
#
loop_
_entity_poly.entity_id
_entity_poly.type
_entity_poly.pdbx_seq_one_letter_code
_entity_poly.pdbx_strand_id
1 'polypeptide(L)'
;MLCLSRRSGEICTRRAGHAGLHNRTGSSILWGDIDADAPRCPASGSPAVPAPKLPDGYPHGRALCSACFAFVTLDDGELSAHDSWRGDESREEADRRREWMNTHGW
;
A
#
# COMPACT_ATOMS: atom_id res chain seq x y z
N MET A 1 6.10 5.52 15.46
CA MET A 1 5.78 5.22 14.04
C MET A 1 7.00 4.60 13.37
N LEU A 2 6.81 3.66 12.44
CA LEU A 2 7.89 3.07 11.64
C LEU A 2 8.23 4.00 10.45
N CYS A 3 9.40 3.81 9.83
CA CYS A 3 9.86 4.61 8.69
C CYS A 3 9.00 4.42 7.44
N LEU A 4 8.53 3.19 7.19
CA LEU A 4 7.65 2.85 6.06
C LEU A 4 8.19 3.21 4.66
N SER A 5 9.48 3.55 4.53
CA SER A 5 10.19 3.55 3.24
C SER A 5 10.11 2.17 2.61
N ARG A 6 10.08 2.08 1.28
CA ARG A 6 9.95 0.81 0.57
C ARG A 6 11.00 0.63 -0.51
N ARG A 7 11.27 -0.62 -0.87
CA ARG A 7 11.98 -0.99 -2.10
C ARG A 7 11.41 -2.29 -2.64
N SER A 8 10.82 -2.26 -3.84
CA SER A 8 10.27 -3.46 -4.50
C SER A 8 9.29 -4.24 -3.63
N GLY A 9 8.44 -3.53 -2.86
CA GLY A 9 7.44 -4.14 -1.97
C GLY A 9 7.92 -4.40 -0.53
N GLU A 10 9.23 -4.36 -0.27
CA GLU A 10 9.79 -4.53 1.07
C GLU A 10 9.66 -3.24 1.89
N ILE A 11 9.10 -3.30 3.10
CA ILE A 11 8.89 -2.12 3.96
C ILE A 11 10.00 -2.00 5.01
N CYS A 12 10.51 -0.79 5.20
CA CYS A 12 11.45 -0.45 6.27
C CYS A 12 10.78 -0.57 7.64
N THR A 13 11.31 -1.42 8.50
CA THR A 13 10.76 -1.71 9.84
C THR A 13 11.51 -0.98 10.96
N ARG A 14 12.39 -0.05 10.61
CA ARG A 14 13.06 0.82 11.59
C ARG A 14 12.11 1.93 12.05
N ARG A 15 12.45 2.58 13.18
CA ARG A 15 11.69 3.73 13.70
C ARG A 15 11.75 4.92 12.72
N ALA A 16 10.67 5.67 12.59
CA ALA A 16 10.65 6.90 11.79
C ALA A 16 11.79 7.85 12.21
N GLY A 17 12.46 8.47 11.23
CA GLY A 17 13.59 9.38 11.45
C GLY A 17 14.91 8.68 11.80
N HIS A 18 15.05 7.37 11.60
CA HIS A 18 16.31 6.67 11.85
C HIS A 18 17.44 7.18 10.94
N ALA A 19 18.67 7.18 11.46
CA ALA A 19 19.87 7.43 10.66
C ALA A 19 20.32 6.16 9.91
N GLY A 20 21.03 6.35 8.78
CA GLY A 20 21.58 5.28 7.96
C GLY A 20 20.56 4.59 7.05
N LEU A 21 21.00 3.53 6.37
CA LEU A 21 20.19 2.81 5.38
C LEU A 21 18.88 2.27 5.96
N HIS A 22 17.86 2.22 5.10
CA HIS A 22 16.61 1.51 5.33
C HIS A 22 16.88 0.01 5.39
N ASN A 23 16.08 -0.71 6.19
CA ASN A 23 16.13 -2.16 6.23
C ASN A 23 14.79 -2.76 6.65
N ARG A 24 14.60 -4.04 6.30
CA ARG A 24 13.60 -4.87 6.93
C ARG A 24 14.29 -5.75 7.98
N THR A 25 13.89 -5.59 9.24
CA THR A 25 14.40 -6.37 10.37
C THR A 25 14.22 -7.86 10.09
N GLY A 26 15.28 -8.64 10.31
CA GLY A 26 15.29 -10.07 9.99
C GLY A 26 15.59 -10.40 8.53
N SER A 27 15.85 -9.40 7.68
CA SER A 27 16.36 -9.58 6.31
C SER A 27 17.79 -9.06 6.16
N SER A 28 18.47 -9.45 5.09
CA SER A 28 19.76 -8.88 4.65
C SER A 28 19.59 -7.66 3.71
N ILE A 29 18.37 -7.19 3.49
CA ILE A 29 18.07 -6.12 2.53
C ILE A 29 18.34 -4.77 3.17
N LEU A 30 19.22 -3.99 2.52
CA LEU A 30 19.53 -2.61 2.85
C LEU A 30 19.31 -1.72 1.62
N TRP A 31 18.79 -0.51 1.81
CA TRP A 31 18.63 0.45 0.72
C TRP A 31 18.73 1.92 1.16
N GLY A 32 19.17 2.77 0.24
CA GLY A 32 19.19 4.22 0.43
C GLY A 32 17.92 4.89 -0.10
N ASP A 33 17.84 6.22 0.06
CA ASP A 33 16.70 6.99 -0.45
C ASP A 33 16.62 6.99 -1.98
N ILE A 34 17.76 6.89 -2.68
CA ILE A 34 17.80 6.82 -4.14
C ILE A 34 17.23 5.51 -4.70
N ASP A 35 17.28 4.44 -3.90
CA ASP A 35 16.75 3.12 -4.26
C ASP A 35 15.31 2.91 -3.75
N ALA A 36 14.76 3.90 -3.03
CA ALA A 36 13.44 3.78 -2.43
C ALA A 36 12.34 3.93 -3.48
N ASP A 37 11.26 3.17 -3.32
CA ASP A 37 10.03 3.34 -4.10
C ASP A 37 9.56 4.79 -3.97
N ALA A 38 9.19 5.41 -5.09
CA ALA A 38 8.68 6.77 -5.10
C ALA A 38 7.45 6.91 -4.19
N PRO A 39 7.29 8.05 -3.48
CA PRO A 39 6.11 8.28 -2.63
C PRO A 39 4.81 8.15 -3.40
N ARG A 40 4.73 8.78 -4.59
CA ARG A 40 3.59 8.66 -5.49
C ARG A 40 3.60 7.31 -6.18
N CYS A 41 2.45 6.64 -6.21
CA CYS A 41 2.33 5.38 -6.93
C CYS A 41 2.34 5.63 -8.45
N PRO A 42 3.17 4.90 -9.24
CA PRO A 42 3.21 5.07 -10.69
C PRO A 42 1.91 4.65 -11.40
N ALA A 43 1.02 3.92 -10.73
CA ALA A 43 -0.30 3.56 -11.26
C ALA A 43 -1.37 4.65 -11.01
N SER A 44 -1.02 5.80 -10.43
CA SER A 44 -1.95 6.93 -10.37
C SER A 44 -2.43 7.31 -11.78
N GLY A 45 -3.74 7.49 -11.96
CA GLY A 45 -4.37 7.77 -13.26
C GLY A 45 -4.48 6.55 -14.19
N SER A 46 -4.12 5.34 -13.74
CA SER A 46 -4.35 4.16 -14.57
C SER A 46 -5.83 3.74 -14.51
N PRO A 47 -6.42 3.25 -15.62
CA PRO A 47 -7.76 2.68 -15.61
C PRO A 47 -7.90 1.54 -14.60
N ALA A 48 -9.04 1.51 -13.91
CA ALA A 48 -9.33 0.48 -12.91
C ALA A 48 -10.83 0.28 -12.73
N VAL A 49 -11.20 -0.83 -12.11
CA VAL A 49 -12.59 -1.16 -11.77
C VAL A 49 -12.75 -1.24 -10.25
N PRO A 50 -13.94 -0.89 -9.71
CA PRO A 50 -14.21 -1.06 -8.28
C PRO A 50 -13.93 -2.49 -7.84
N ALA A 51 -13.29 -2.64 -6.69
CA ALA A 51 -13.06 -3.95 -6.11
C ALA A 51 -14.40 -4.56 -5.66
N PRO A 52 -14.58 -5.90 -5.74
CA PRO A 52 -15.69 -6.59 -5.11
C PRO A 52 -15.90 -6.14 -3.66
N LYS A 53 -17.15 -6.14 -3.19
CA LYS A 53 -17.47 -5.68 -1.83
C LYS A 53 -17.65 -6.86 -0.88
N LEU A 54 -17.18 -6.70 0.35
CA LEU A 54 -17.63 -7.49 1.49
C LEU A 54 -19.08 -7.14 1.87
N PRO A 55 -19.76 -7.95 2.71
CA PRO A 55 -21.15 -7.69 3.10
C PRO A 55 -21.36 -6.34 3.81
N ASP A 56 -20.35 -5.83 4.51
CA ASP A 56 -20.37 -4.51 5.15
C ASP A 56 -20.12 -3.34 4.17
N GLY A 57 -19.88 -3.67 2.90
CA GLY A 57 -19.63 -2.73 1.82
C GLY A 57 -18.15 -2.38 1.61
N TYR A 58 -17.21 -2.89 2.41
CA TYR A 58 -15.77 -2.67 2.22
C TYR A 58 -15.31 -3.20 0.85
N PRO A 59 -14.46 -2.48 0.06
CA PRO A 59 -13.73 -1.26 0.39
C PRO A 59 -14.47 0.02 -0.04
N HIS A 60 -15.79 0.01 -0.03
CA HIS A 60 -16.67 1.15 -0.30
C HIS A 60 -16.52 1.74 -1.72
N GLY A 61 -16.40 0.86 -2.72
CA GLY A 61 -16.32 1.25 -4.13
C GLY A 61 -14.92 1.63 -4.61
N ARG A 62 -13.92 1.62 -3.71
CA ARG A 62 -12.50 1.74 -4.06
C ARG A 62 -12.05 0.56 -4.92
N ALA A 63 -11.07 0.81 -5.80
CA ALA A 63 -10.37 -0.21 -6.58
C ALA A 63 -9.10 -0.67 -5.86
N LEU A 64 -8.67 -1.91 -6.13
CA LEU A 64 -7.36 -2.39 -5.68
C LEU A 64 -6.29 -2.03 -6.71
N CYS A 65 -5.33 -1.18 -6.33
CA CYS A 65 -4.20 -0.82 -7.18
C CYS A 65 -3.25 -2.02 -7.33
N SER A 66 -3.06 -2.52 -8.55
CA SER A 66 -2.19 -3.68 -8.81
C SER A 66 -0.68 -3.39 -8.67
N ALA A 67 -0.28 -2.13 -8.52
CA ALA A 67 1.13 -1.76 -8.35
C ALA A 67 1.56 -1.69 -6.89
N CYS A 68 0.75 -1.06 -6.02
CA CYS A 68 1.10 -0.89 -4.61
C CYS A 68 0.16 -1.61 -3.63
N PHE A 69 -0.91 -2.21 -4.16
CA PHE A 69 -1.95 -2.93 -3.42
C PHE A 69 -2.82 -2.04 -2.52
N ALA A 70 -2.76 -0.72 -2.62
CA ALA A 70 -3.70 0.17 -1.94
C ALA A 70 -5.14 -0.04 -2.43
N PHE A 71 -6.12 0.13 -1.55
CA PHE A 71 -7.49 0.45 -1.98
C PHE A 71 -7.59 1.95 -2.24
N VAL A 72 -7.89 2.32 -3.49
CA VAL A 72 -7.84 3.69 -3.99
C VAL A 72 -9.20 4.07 -4.56
N THR A 73 -9.62 5.32 -4.33
CA THR A 73 -10.81 5.89 -4.96
C THR A 73 -10.67 5.92 -6.49
N LEU A 74 -11.80 5.93 -7.18
CA LEU A 74 -11.83 6.08 -8.62
C LEU A 74 -12.35 7.46 -9.00
N ASP A 75 -11.67 8.11 -9.92
CA ASP A 75 -12.09 9.34 -10.59
C ASP A 75 -12.33 8.98 -12.06
N ASP A 76 -13.58 9.05 -12.53
CA ASP A 76 -13.99 8.72 -13.91
C ASP A 76 -13.47 7.36 -14.45
N GLY A 77 -13.37 6.35 -13.57
CA GLY A 77 -12.89 5.01 -13.93
C GLY A 77 -11.37 4.82 -13.88
N GLU A 78 -10.63 5.82 -13.38
CA GLU A 78 -9.19 5.76 -13.18
C GLU A 78 -8.83 5.80 -11.70
N LEU A 79 -7.70 5.21 -11.31
CA LEU A 79 -7.19 5.34 -9.95
C LEU A 79 -6.89 6.80 -9.66
N SER A 80 -7.55 7.38 -8.65
CA SER A 80 -7.23 8.72 -8.19
C SER A 80 -5.75 8.83 -7.84
N ALA A 81 -5.19 10.03 -7.95
CA ALA A 81 -3.83 10.31 -7.51
C ALA A 81 -3.58 9.81 -6.08
N HIS A 82 -2.61 8.93 -5.89
CA HIS A 82 -2.33 8.34 -4.58
C HIS A 82 -0.84 8.07 -4.36
N ASP A 83 -0.46 8.03 -3.09
CA ASP A 83 0.84 7.54 -2.67
C ASP A 83 0.84 6.01 -2.59
N SER A 84 2.01 5.42 -2.80
CA SER A 84 2.25 3.99 -2.61
C SER A 84 1.83 3.57 -1.21
N TRP A 85 1.08 2.47 -1.09
CA TRP A 85 0.61 1.97 0.21
C TRP A 85 1.77 1.71 1.17
N ARG A 86 1.66 2.28 2.38
CA ARG A 86 2.66 2.20 3.46
C ARG A 86 2.14 1.46 4.69
N GLY A 87 0.98 0.80 4.58
CA GLY A 87 0.26 0.20 5.69
C GLY A 87 -1.08 0.90 5.93
N ASP A 88 -1.95 0.24 6.68
CA ASP A 88 -3.27 0.75 7.02
C ASP A 88 -3.21 1.75 8.17
N GLU A 89 -4.15 2.71 8.17
CA GLU A 89 -4.21 3.78 9.17
C GLU A 89 -4.55 3.29 10.59
N SER A 90 -5.23 2.15 10.68
CA SER A 90 -5.73 1.56 11.92
C SER A 90 -5.69 0.04 11.85
N ARG A 91 -5.79 -0.60 13.03
CA ARG A 91 -5.85 -2.07 13.12
C ARG A 91 -7.15 -2.59 12.53
N GLU A 92 -8.24 -1.86 12.71
CA GLU A 92 -9.56 -2.16 12.16
C GLU A 92 -9.53 -2.14 10.62
N GLU A 93 -8.87 -1.15 10.01
CA GLU A 93 -8.69 -1.10 8.55
C GLU A 93 -7.81 -2.26 8.06
N ALA A 94 -6.74 -2.60 8.80
CA ALA A 94 -5.90 -3.76 8.49
C ALA A 94 -6.65 -5.10 8.58
N ASP A 95 -7.55 -5.24 9.55
CA ASP A 95 -8.35 -6.46 9.73
C ASP A 95 -9.39 -6.61 8.62
N ARG A 96 -10.09 -5.52 8.23
CA ARG A 96 -11.01 -5.52 7.07
C ARG A 96 -10.30 -5.80 5.75
N ARG A 97 -9.14 -5.19 5.55
CA ARG A 97 -8.27 -5.47 4.40
C ARG A 97 -7.89 -6.94 4.34
N ARG A 98 -7.46 -7.52 5.47
CA ARG A 98 -7.10 -8.94 5.55
C ARG A 98 -8.28 -9.84 5.21
N GLU A 99 -9.46 -9.55 5.75
CA GLU A 99 -10.68 -10.27 5.41
C GLU A 99 -10.95 -10.23 3.90
N TRP A 100 -10.92 -9.03 3.31
CA TRP A 100 -11.13 -8.86 1.87
C TRP A 100 -10.15 -9.68 1.02
N MET A 101 -8.85 -9.63 1.34
CA MET A 101 -7.83 -10.38 0.61
C MET A 101 -8.06 -11.90 0.70
N ASN A 102 -8.39 -12.38 1.90
CA ASN A 102 -8.68 -13.80 2.13
C ASN A 102 -9.95 -14.26 1.38
N THR A 103 -10.96 -13.40 1.28
CA THR A 103 -12.22 -13.71 0.57
C THR A 103 -12.05 -13.73 -0.95
N HIS A 104 -11.23 -12.83 -1.50
CA HIS A 104 -11.13 -12.63 -2.95
C HIS A 104 -9.85 -13.20 -3.59
N GLY A 105 -8.95 -13.81 -2.80
CA GLY A 105 -7.82 -14.60 -3.29
C GLY A 105 -6.69 -13.76 -3.90
N TRP A 106 -6.26 -12.75 -3.17
CA TRP A 106 -5.18 -11.83 -3.58
C TRP A 106 -3.86 -12.10 -2.86
#